data_AF-T1IBU5-F1
#
_entry.id   AF-T1IBU5-F1
#
_cell.length_a   1.000
_cell.length_b   1.000
_cell.length_c   1.000
_cell.angle_alpha   90.00
_cell.angle_beta   90.00
_cell.angle_gamma   90.00
#
_symmetry.space_group_name_H-M   'P 1'
#
loop_
_entity.id
_entity.type
_entity.pdbx_description
1 polymer ?
#
loop_
_entity_poly.entity_id
_entity_poly.type
_entity_poly.pdbx_seq_one_letter_code
_entity_poly.pdbx_strand_id
1 'polypeptide(L)'
;MAKCGKCNVILTRATNVTHARCDKCNLLFHLECVGFTPADWSTLKDLNKAWFCNACNKEMRVARTDSTPASPAPTKITSGGEMSALNEVLKAIQNNTSALNNFIESQK
;
A
#
# COMPACT_ATOMS: atom_id res chain seq x y z
N MET A 1 4.89 17.31 26.54
CA MET A 1 4.09 16.13 26.14
C MET A 1 4.12 16.04 24.62
N ALA A 2 4.37 14.86 24.03
CA ALA A 2 4.38 14.73 22.58
C ALA A 2 2.93 14.69 22.05
N LYS A 3 2.68 15.29 20.89
CA LYS A 3 1.36 15.28 20.22
C LYS A 3 1.43 14.42 18.96
N CYS A 4 0.32 13.76 18.64
CA CYS A 4 0.18 13.01 17.41
C CYS A 4 0.21 13.97 16.21
N GLY A 5 1.08 13.71 15.23
CA GLY A 5 1.21 14.54 14.04
C GLY A 5 0.00 14.52 13.08
N LYS A 6 -1.01 13.66 13.32
CA LYS A 6 -2.24 13.60 12.52
C LYS A 6 -3.43 14.27 13.22
N CYS A 7 -3.73 13.88 14.45
CA CYS A 7 -4.91 14.38 15.16
C CYS A 7 -4.60 15.50 16.17
N ASN A 8 -3.32 15.86 16.36
CA ASN A 8 -2.85 16.86 17.33
C ASN A 8 -3.22 16.58 18.81
N VAL A 9 -3.77 15.40 19.11
CA VAL A 9 -4.05 14.92 20.47
C VAL A 9 -2.76 14.43 21.13
N ILE A 10 -2.67 14.57 22.46
CA ILE A 10 -1.51 14.16 23.26
C ILE A 10 -1.31 12.65 23.18
N LEU A 11 -0.06 12.23 22.96
CA LEU A 11 0.35 10.83 23.04
C LEU A 11 0.59 10.44 24.50
N THR A 12 -0.14 9.42 24.95
CA THR A 12 0.08 8.80 26.26
C THR A 12 1.45 8.11 26.29
N ARG A 13 2.29 8.45 27.28
CA ARG A 13 3.61 7.81 27.51
C ARG A 13 3.55 6.58 28.41
N ALA A 14 2.40 5.90 28.45
CA ALA A 14 2.29 4.68 29.23
C ALA A 14 3.11 3.57 28.56
N THR A 15 3.71 2.68 29.36
CA THR A 15 4.59 1.60 28.88
C THR A 15 3.89 0.60 27.96
N ASN A 16 2.56 0.54 28.03
CA ASN A 16 1.69 -0.32 27.22
C ASN A 16 1.13 0.36 25.96
N VAL A 17 1.45 1.63 25.69
CA VAL A 17 0.90 2.38 24.55
C VAL A 17 1.97 2.56 23.47
N THR A 18 1.82 1.77 22.41
CA THR A 18 2.73 1.82 21.27
C THR A 18 2.36 2.96 20.32
N HIS A 19 3.37 3.69 19.84
CA HIS A 19 3.21 4.79 18.91
C HIS A 19 4.12 4.60 17.69
N ALA A 20 3.64 5.03 16.52
CA ALA A 20 4.43 5.00 15.29
C ALA A 20 5.28 6.27 15.19
N ARG A 21 6.58 6.11 14.91
CA ARG A 21 7.50 7.22 14.65
C ARG A 21 7.90 7.22 13.19
N CYS A 22 7.65 8.33 12.49
CA CYS A 22 8.05 8.47 11.10
C CYS A 22 9.55 8.69 11.00
N ASP A 23 10.21 7.94 10.13
CA ASP A 23 11.68 7.99 9.97
C ASP A 23 12.15 9.29 9.29
N LYS A 24 11.34 9.85 8.37
CA LYS A 24 11.66 11.10 7.66
C LYS A 24 11.44 12.36 8.50
N CYS A 25 10.24 12.56 9.05
CA CYS A 25 9.88 13.80 9.75
C CYS A 25 10.00 13.70 11.28
N ASN A 26 10.36 12.53 11.82
CA ASN A 26 10.50 12.27 13.25
C ASN A 26 9.26 12.55 14.11
N LEU A 27 8.10 12.80 13.49
CA LEU A 27 6.83 12.98 14.19
C LEU A 27 6.29 11.62 14.68
N LEU A 28 5.56 11.70 15.80
CA LEU A 28 4.92 10.56 16.44
C LEU A 28 3.43 10.54 16.11
N PHE A 29 2.87 9.34 15.99
CA PHE A 29 1.48 9.11 15.61
C PHE A 29 0.87 7.97 16.42
N HIS A 30 -0.42 8.07 16.74
CA HIS A 30 -1.17 6.90 17.24
C HIS A 30 -1.25 5.85 16.13
N LEU A 31 -1.13 4.56 16.47
CA LEU A 31 -1.26 3.47 15.49
C LEU A 31 -2.61 3.54 14.76
N GLU A 32 -3.69 3.78 15.49
CA GLU A 32 -5.04 3.95 14.93
C GLU A 32 -5.14 5.16 14.00
N CYS A 33 -4.46 6.27 14.34
CA CYS A 33 -4.42 7.43 13.47
C CYS A 33 -3.79 7.11 12.11
N VAL A 34 -2.87 6.15 12.05
CA VAL A 34 -2.21 5.75 10.80
C VAL A 34 -2.72 4.42 10.25
N GLY A 35 -3.79 3.86 10.82
CA GLY A 35 -4.42 2.63 10.35
C GLY A 35 -3.62 1.36 10.62
N PHE A 36 -2.72 1.38 11.61
CA PHE A 36 -1.97 0.21 12.03
C PHE A 36 -2.66 -0.50 13.19
N THR A 37 -2.69 -1.83 13.13
CA THR A 37 -2.94 -2.62 14.33
C THR A 37 -1.64 -2.82 15.13
N PRO A 38 -1.72 -3.13 16.44
CA PRO A 38 -0.53 -3.46 17.23
C PRO A 38 0.26 -4.65 16.66
N ALA A 39 -0.43 -5.62 16.04
CA ALA A 39 0.19 -6.78 15.40
C ALA A 39 1.02 -6.35 14.18
N ASP A 40 0.43 -5.57 13.26
CA ASP A 40 1.13 -5.05 12.08
C ASP A 40 2.35 -4.23 12.46
N TRP A 41 2.24 -3.40 13.49
CA TRP A 41 3.35 -2.60 13.99
C TRP A 41 4.46 -3.49 14.55
N SER A 42 4.13 -4.54 15.30
CA SER A 42 5.10 -5.48 15.85
C SER A 42 5.84 -6.20 14.73
N THR A 43 5.13 -6.71 13.72
CA THR A 43 5.76 -7.34 12.54
C THR A 43 6.69 -6.38 11.80
N LEU A 44 6.30 -5.11 11.64
CA LEU A 44 7.13 -4.11 10.98
C LEU A 44 8.42 -3.83 11.76
N LYS A 45 8.36 -3.85 13.11
CA LYS A 45 9.52 -3.70 13.99
C LYS A 45 10.44 -4.92 13.95
N ASP A 46 9.87 -6.13 13.91
CA ASP A 46 10.62 -7.39 13.71
C ASP A 46 11.38 -7.40 12.38
N LEU A 47 10.75 -6.90 11.31
CA LEU A 47 11.36 -6.75 9.99
C LEU A 47 12.42 -5.65 9.92
N ASN A 48 12.65 -4.89 11.00
CA ASN A 48 13.57 -3.75 11.07
C ASN A 48 13.35 -2.76 9.91
N LYS A 49 12.09 -2.56 9.50
CA LYS A 49 11.76 -1.73 8.35
C LYS A 49 11.44 -0.30 8.82
N ALA A 50 11.96 0.69 8.11
CA ALA A 50 11.58 2.09 8.33
C ALA A 50 10.11 2.33 7.95
N TRP A 51 9.41 3.11 8.76
CA TRP A 51 8.03 3.52 8.52
C TRP A 51 7.95 5.03 8.23
N PHE A 52 7.12 5.38 7.25
CA PHE A 52 6.89 6.76 6.84
C PHE A 52 5.40 7.11 6.99
N CYS A 53 5.11 8.29 7.52
CA CYS A 53 3.73 8.77 7.59
C CYS A 53 3.18 9.06 6.18
N ASN A 54 1.86 9.14 6.05
CA ASN A 54 1.20 9.33 4.75
C ASN A 54 1.66 10.60 4.01
N ALA A 55 1.96 11.69 4.74
CA ALA A 55 2.48 12.92 4.15
C ALA A 55 3.87 12.69 3.51
N CYS A 56 4.80 12.13 4.28
CA CYS A 56 6.15 11.80 3.82
C CYS A 56 6.13 10.80 2.64
N ASN A 57 5.24 9.80 2.70
CA ASN A 57 5.10 8.79 1.67
C ASN A 57 4.54 9.41 0.36
N LYS A 58 3.61 10.36 0.45
CA LYS A 58 3.10 11.12 -0.69
C LYS A 58 4.20 11.96 -1.35
N GLU A 59 5.00 12.68 -0.57
CA GLU A 59 6.12 13.46 -1.12
C GLU A 59 7.16 12.59 -1.83
N MET A 60 7.48 11.41 -1.29
CA MET A 60 8.42 10.48 -1.94
C MET A 60 7.88 9.94 -3.28
N ARG A 61 6.56 9.81 -3.43
CA ARG A 61 5.93 9.44 -4.71
C ARG A 61 6.01 10.58 -5.73
N VAL A 62 5.84 11.82 -5.28
CA VAL A 62 5.89 13.03 -6.14
C VAL A 62 7.32 13.35 -6.56
N ALA A 63 8.32 13.17 -5.69
CA ALA A 63 9.72 13.42 -6.04
C ALA A 63 10.24 12.50 -7.16
N ARG A 64 9.61 11.35 -7.39
CA ARG A 64 9.97 10.43 -8.49
C ARG A 64 9.47 10.88 -9.86
N THR A 65 8.63 11.92 -9.93
CA THR A 65 8.11 12.47 -11.20
C THR A 65 8.83 13.75 -11.63
N ASP A 66 9.83 14.23 -10.88
CA ASP A 66 10.39 15.59 -11.05
C ASP A 66 11.73 15.63 -11.82
N SER A 67 12.12 14.56 -12.51
CA SER A 67 13.36 14.53 -13.31
C SER A 67 13.07 14.35 -14.80
N THR A 68 12.20 15.17 -15.39
CA THR A 68 12.15 15.37 -16.85
C THR A 68 11.48 16.72 -17.21
N PRO A 69 12.17 17.65 -17.90
CA PRO A 69 11.55 18.86 -18.43
C PRO A 69 11.07 18.66 -19.88
N ALA A 70 9.74 18.62 -20.09
CA ALA A 70 8.97 19.21 -21.21
C ALA A 70 7.57 18.54 -21.34
N SER A 71 6.56 19.39 -21.53
CA SER A 71 5.11 19.12 -21.70
C SER A 71 4.76 18.17 -22.89
N PRO A 72 3.52 17.62 -23.02
CA PRO A 72 2.23 18.30 -22.80
C PRO A 72 1.24 17.57 -21.87
N ALA A 73 0.39 18.39 -21.23
CA ALA A 73 -1.00 18.19 -20.75
C ALA A 73 -1.44 16.81 -20.19
N PRO A 74 -2.33 16.78 -19.18
CA PRO A 74 -2.90 15.54 -18.66
C PRO A 74 -3.74 14.87 -19.75
N THR A 75 -3.15 13.92 -20.48
CA THR A 75 -3.92 12.87 -21.14
C THR A 75 -4.60 12.12 -20.01
N LYS A 76 -5.85 12.50 -19.78
CA LYS A 76 -6.94 11.67 -19.28
C LYS A 76 -6.50 10.21 -19.32
N ILE A 77 -6.11 9.69 -18.16
CA ILE A 77 -5.73 8.30 -17.99
C ILE A 77 -7.01 7.54 -18.33
N THR A 78 -7.09 7.13 -19.59
CA THR A 78 -8.25 6.40 -20.06
C THR A 78 -8.03 5.01 -19.49
N SER A 79 -8.76 4.73 -18.41
CA SER A 79 -8.91 3.42 -17.79
C SER A 79 -9.43 2.42 -18.83
N GLY A 80 -8.54 1.92 -19.70
CA GLY A 80 -8.93 1.08 -20.84
C GLY A 80 -7.91 0.00 -21.24
N GLY A 81 -6.70 0.00 -20.66
CA GLY A 81 -5.66 -0.99 -21.00
C GLY A 81 -5.54 -2.16 -20.03
N GLU A 82 -5.68 -1.92 -18.73
CA GLU A 82 -5.39 -2.94 -17.70
C GLU A 82 -6.50 -3.99 -17.58
N MET A 83 -7.74 -3.62 -17.92
CA MET A 83 -8.89 -4.53 -17.83
C MET A 83 -8.89 -5.60 -18.94
N SER A 84 -8.27 -5.30 -20.08
CA SER A 84 -8.13 -6.24 -21.20
C SER A 84 -7.14 -7.35 -20.87
N ALA A 85 -5.99 -7.01 -20.29
CA ALA A 85 -4.98 -7.99 -19.89
C ALA A 85 -5.49 -8.94 -18.80
N LEU A 86 -6.20 -8.42 -17.79
CA LEU A 86 -6.81 -9.25 -16.75
C LEU A 86 -7.93 -10.16 -17.30
N ASN A 87 -8.74 -9.67 -18.23
CA ASN A 87 -9.79 -10.45 -18.87
C ASN A 87 -9.21 -11.57 -19.76
N GLU A 88 -8.08 -11.32 -20.42
CA GLU A 88 -7.39 -12.31 -21.25
C GLU A 88 -6.79 -13.44 -20.38
N VAL A 89 -6.19 -13.09 -19.24
CA VAL A 89 -5.71 -14.07 -18.24
C VAL A 89 -6.87 -14.90 -17.68
N LEU A 90 -8.01 -14.28 -17.37
CA LEU A 90 -9.18 -14.99 -16.83
C LEU A 90 -9.75 -16.01 -17.84
N LYS A 91 -9.83 -15.64 -19.12
CA LYS A 91 -10.25 -16.54 -20.20
C LYS A 91 -9.28 -17.71 -20.39
N ALA A 92 -7.98 -17.48 -20.29
CA ALA A 92 -6.99 -18.54 -20.39
C ALA A 92 -7.15 -19.57 -19.26
N ILE A 93 -7.40 -19.11 -18.02
CA ILE A 93 -7.65 -20.00 -16.87
C ILE A 93 -8.92 -20.82 -17.06
N GLN A 94 -10.00 -20.19 -17.54
CA GLN A 94 -11.27 -20.89 -17.81
C GLN A 94 -11.11 -21.98 -18.88
N ASN A 95 -10.47 -21.66 -20.01
CA ASN A 95 -10.23 -22.63 -21.08
C ASN A 95 -9.42 -23.84 -20.61
N ASN A 96 -8.36 -23.61 -19.84
CA ASN A 96 -7.54 -24.70 -19.31
C ASN A 96 -8.32 -25.59 -18.34
N THR A 97 -9.20 -25.00 -17.52
CA THR A 97 -10.04 -25.73 -16.57
C THR A 97 -11.07 -26.60 -17.32
N SER A 98 -11.70 -26.06 -18.36
CA SER A 98 -12.63 -26.81 -19.21
C SER A 98 -11.94 -27.96 -19.95
N ALA A 99 -10.73 -27.74 -20.48
CA ALA A 99 -9.95 -28.79 -21.13
C ALA A 99 -9.60 -29.92 -20.15
N LEU A 100 -9.25 -29.58 -18.91
CA LEU A 100 -8.95 -30.56 -17.87
C LEU A 100 -10.17 -31.41 -17.50
N ASN A 101 -11.35 -30.78 -17.35
CA ASN A 101 -12.59 -31.50 -17.04
C ASN A 101 -13.00 -32.45 -18.16
N ASN A 102 -12.94 -32.00 -19.42
CA ASN A 102 -13.23 -32.86 -20.58
C ASN A 102 -12.25 -34.04 -20.68
N PHE A 103 -10.97 -33.83 -20.35
CA PHE A 103 -10.00 -34.91 -20.30
C PHE A 103 -10.36 -35.95 -19.23
N ILE A 104 -10.72 -35.49 -18.02
CA ILE A 104 -11.13 -36.37 -16.92
C ILE A 104 -12.38 -37.18 -17.29
N GLU A 105 -13.37 -36.54 -17.93
CA GLU A 105 -14.59 -37.22 -18.38
C GLU A 105 -14.32 -38.23 -19.51
N SER A 106 -13.35 -37.96 -20.39
CA SER A 106 -12.94 -38.88 -21.45
C SER A 106 -12.14 -40.10 -20.95
N GLN A 107 -11.66 -40.09 -19.70
CA GLN A 107 -10.99 -41.23 -19.06
C GLN A 107 -11.96 -42.10 -18.23
N LYS A 108 -13.25 -41.76 -18.23
CA LYS A 108 -14.31 -42.44 -17.48
C LYS A 108 -15.18 -43.29 -18.39
#